data_AF-A0A9D4UBH8-F1
#
_entry.id   AF-A0A9D4UBH8-F1
#
_cell.length_a   1.000
_cell.length_b   1.000
_cell.length_c   1.000
_cell.angle_alpha   90.00
_cell.angle_beta   90.00
_cell.angle_gamma   90.00
#
_symmetry.space_group_name_H-M   'P 1'
#
loop_
_entity.id
_entity.type
_entity.pdbx_description
1 polymer ?
#
loop_
_entity_poly.entity_id
_entity_poly.type
_entity_poly.pdbx_seq_one_letter_code
_entity_poly.pdbx_strand_id
1 'polypeptide(L)'
;MQVCLFQFELSRQKAFDNAIRRAYLKEDHLVDFPAFTKFDRNGISVSLESNRGPSLSSSLKQYVQNLLKVNMEGPYGAEWHEEEKVKEREMVVENALYIFARANVLDHHSEDEARNDRENSSVSLWMGAGAPIVAFAQYRFVMEEEVPVLYVYEIQLEKIVQGKGLGKFLMQLLELIARKNNMMAIVLTIQKRNVAAMRFYTNKLSYKISSISPSRVNPLEYADCTYEILCKTFDSQAKLVFEDAIDG
;
A
#
# COMPACT_ATOMS: atom_id res chain seq x y z
N MET A 1 23.34 -32.45 15.54
CA MET A 1 22.63 -31.91 14.36
C MET A 1 21.48 -30.99 14.78
N GLN A 2 20.58 -31.42 15.65
CA GLN A 2 19.39 -30.63 16.06
C GLN A 2 19.70 -29.32 16.81
N VAL A 3 20.72 -29.30 17.68
CA VAL A 3 21.16 -28.07 18.36
C VAL A 3 21.73 -27.03 17.40
N CYS A 4 22.40 -27.48 16.32
CA CYS A 4 23.00 -26.61 15.32
C CYS A 4 21.91 -25.98 14.42
N LEU A 5 20.88 -26.76 14.07
CA LEU A 5 19.71 -26.28 13.31
C LEU A 5 18.94 -25.22 14.11
N PHE A 6 18.68 -25.48 15.40
CA PHE A 6 18.01 -24.53 16.28
C PHE A 6 18.79 -23.21 16.46
N GLN A 7 20.11 -23.28 16.61
CA GLN A 7 20.96 -22.08 16.69
C GLN A 7 20.97 -21.29 15.37
N PHE A 8 20.91 -21.98 14.24
CA PHE A 8 20.81 -21.34 12.92
C PHE A 8 19.47 -20.61 12.75
N GLU A 9 18.35 -21.25 13.09
CA GLU A 9 17.01 -20.65 13.05
C GLU A 9 16.90 -19.42 13.95
N LEU A 10 17.40 -19.51 15.19
CA LEU A 10 17.45 -18.37 16.11
C LEU A 10 18.30 -17.20 15.57
N SER A 11 19.45 -17.52 14.97
CA SER A 11 20.32 -16.49 14.39
C SER A 11 19.67 -15.82 13.18
N ARG A 12 18.94 -16.60 12.38
CA ARG A 12 18.16 -16.11 11.23
C ARG A 12 17.02 -15.21 11.69
N GLN A 13 16.22 -15.62 12.67
CA GLN A 13 15.13 -14.80 13.20
C GLN A 13 15.64 -13.45 13.72
N LYS A 14 16.75 -13.47 14.47
CA LYS A 14 17.42 -12.25 14.91
C LYS A 14 17.89 -11.37 13.76
N ALA A 15 18.33 -11.95 12.64
CA ALA A 15 18.72 -11.18 11.46
C ALA A 15 17.51 -10.48 10.82
N PHE A 16 16.36 -11.16 10.75
CA PHE A 16 15.11 -10.60 10.23
C PHE A 16 14.56 -9.48 11.12
N ASP A 17 14.52 -9.69 12.44
CA ASP A 17 14.12 -8.66 13.39
C ASP A 17 15.01 -7.42 13.29
N ASN A 18 16.32 -7.63 13.13
CA ASN A 18 17.27 -6.54 12.92
C ASN A 18 17.08 -5.82 11.59
N ALA A 19 16.65 -6.51 10.52
CA ALA A 19 16.33 -5.88 9.25
C ALA A 19 15.14 -4.93 9.40
N ILE A 20 14.03 -5.39 10.02
CA ILE A 20 12.85 -4.57 10.29
C ILE A 20 13.22 -3.37 11.18
N ARG A 21 13.97 -3.60 12.26
CA ARG A 21 14.42 -2.52 13.16
C ARG A 21 15.23 -1.47 12.41
N ARG A 22 16.18 -1.87 11.57
CA ARG A 22 16.97 -0.94 10.74
C ARG A 22 16.12 -0.18 9.74
N ALA A 23 15.12 -0.83 9.15
CA ALA A 23 14.20 -0.18 8.24
C ALA A 23 13.44 0.97 8.93
N TYR A 24 13.03 0.79 10.19
CA TYR A 24 12.34 1.82 10.98
C TYR A 24 13.24 2.94 11.51
N LEU A 25 14.54 2.69 11.71
CA LEU A 25 15.51 3.72 12.10
C LEU A 25 15.72 4.79 11.03
N LYS A 26 15.33 4.50 9.78
CA LYS A 26 15.42 5.47 8.70
C LYS A 26 14.27 6.47 8.77
N GLU A 27 14.59 7.76 8.82
CA GLU A 27 13.58 8.82 8.88
C GLU A 27 12.76 8.92 7.59
N ASP A 28 13.43 8.88 6.44
CA ASP A 28 12.82 8.97 5.11
C ASP A 28 13.41 7.95 4.13
N HIS A 29 12.59 7.01 3.66
CA HIS A 29 12.99 5.98 2.69
C HIS A 29 13.18 6.53 1.26
N LEU A 30 12.59 7.67 0.90
CA LEU A 30 12.69 8.26 -0.44
C LEU A 30 14.10 8.77 -0.77
N VAL A 31 14.91 9.07 0.25
CA VAL A 31 16.30 9.54 0.09
C VAL A 31 17.16 8.56 -0.71
N ASP A 32 16.86 7.26 -0.67
CA ASP A 32 17.59 6.26 -1.47
C ASP A 32 17.17 6.23 -2.94
N PHE A 33 16.09 6.92 -3.30
CA PHE A 33 15.45 6.84 -4.61
C PHE A 33 15.15 8.24 -5.17
N PRO A 34 16.15 9.13 -5.31
CA PRO A 34 15.93 10.49 -5.79
C PRO A 34 15.22 10.55 -7.15
N ALA A 35 15.49 9.57 -8.02
CA ALA A 35 14.83 9.43 -9.33
C ALA A 35 13.33 9.07 -9.25
N PHE A 36 12.84 8.62 -8.09
CA PHE A 36 11.45 8.25 -7.85
C PHE A 36 10.68 9.30 -7.04
N THR A 37 11.29 10.44 -6.73
CA THR A 37 10.62 11.53 -5.97
C THR A 37 9.67 12.36 -6.82
N LYS A 38 9.64 12.15 -8.14
CA LYS A 38 8.75 12.84 -9.09
C LYS A 38 8.15 11.86 -10.08
N PHE A 39 6.92 12.11 -10.47
CA PHE A 39 6.25 11.41 -11.56
C PHE A 39 5.63 12.43 -12.50
N ASP A 40 6.08 12.44 -13.76
CA ASP A 40 5.62 13.37 -14.80
C ASP A 40 5.32 12.60 -16.08
N ARG A 41 4.10 12.06 -16.17
CA ARG A 41 3.64 11.21 -17.29
C ARG A 41 2.12 11.29 -17.42
N ASN A 42 1.62 11.08 -18.63
CA ASN A 42 0.18 10.94 -18.93
C ASN A 42 -0.67 12.13 -18.42
N GLY A 43 -0.14 13.35 -18.55
CA GLY A 43 -0.85 14.58 -18.17
C GLY A 43 -0.98 14.82 -16.66
N ILE A 44 -0.13 14.20 -15.83
CA ILE A 44 0.01 14.55 -14.43
C ILE A 44 1.48 14.72 -14.07
N SER A 45 1.77 15.74 -13.26
CA SER A 45 3.07 15.96 -12.64
C SER A 45 2.89 16.02 -11.13
N VAL A 46 3.50 15.07 -10.41
CA VAL A 46 3.44 14.98 -8.95
C VAL A 46 4.84 14.88 -8.34
N SER A 47 4.99 15.40 -7.13
CA SER A 47 6.14 15.18 -6.25
C SER A 47 5.75 14.28 -5.08
N LEU A 48 6.69 13.45 -4.61
CA LEU A 48 6.47 12.55 -3.48
C LEU A 48 7.11 13.10 -2.21
N GLU A 49 6.43 12.92 -1.09
CA GLU A 49 6.95 13.22 0.26
C GLU A 49 6.65 12.07 1.22
N SER A 50 7.53 11.87 2.20
CA SER A 50 7.35 10.89 3.27
C SER A 50 6.70 11.51 4.50
N ASN A 51 5.95 10.69 5.25
CA ASN A 51 5.44 11.06 6.57
C ASN A 51 5.29 9.82 7.46
N ARG A 52 4.95 10.03 8.74
CA ARG A 52 4.67 8.98 9.72
C ARG A 52 3.30 9.16 10.33
N GLY A 53 2.64 8.05 10.68
CA GLY A 53 1.30 8.05 11.26
C GLY A 53 1.12 9.00 12.47
N PRO A 54 2.00 8.94 13.48
CA PRO A 54 1.93 9.83 14.63
C PRO A 54 2.13 11.31 14.28
N SER A 55 2.83 11.59 13.18
CA SER A 55 3.17 12.95 12.73
C SER A 55 2.14 13.58 11.79
N LEU A 56 1.06 12.85 11.43
CA LEU A 56 -0.01 13.41 10.62
C LEU A 56 -0.74 14.54 11.37
N SER A 57 -0.95 15.67 10.71
CA SER A 57 -1.78 16.75 11.24
C SER A 57 -3.26 16.35 11.25
N SER A 58 -4.09 16.99 12.08
CA SER A 58 -5.54 16.70 12.13
C SER A 58 -6.22 16.87 10.76
N SER A 59 -5.82 17.88 9.98
CA SER A 59 -6.38 18.10 8.64
C SER A 59 -5.93 17.03 7.64
N LEU A 60 -4.69 16.54 7.73
CA LEU A 60 -4.19 15.48 6.87
C LEU A 60 -4.83 14.13 7.22
N LYS A 61 -5.06 13.85 8.52
CA LYS A 61 -5.83 12.67 8.96
C LYS A 61 -7.23 12.68 8.35
N GLN A 62 -7.95 13.81 8.44
CA GLN A 62 -9.28 13.94 7.85
C GLN A 62 -9.26 13.69 6.35
N TYR A 63 -8.26 14.20 5.63
CA TYR A 63 -8.10 13.92 4.20
C TYR A 63 -7.89 12.43 3.91
N VAL A 64 -6.97 11.77 4.61
CA VAL A 64 -6.71 10.33 4.45
C VAL A 64 -7.97 9.51 4.73
N GLN A 65 -8.70 9.82 5.82
CA GLN A 65 -9.97 9.18 6.18
C GLN A 65 -11.02 9.35 5.08
N ASN A 66 -11.19 10.58 4.59
CA ASN A 66 -12.18 10.90 3.57
C ASN A 66 -11.88 10.19 2.24
N LEU A 67 -10.63 10.25 1.76
CA LEU A 67 -10.25 9.60 0.51
C LEU A 67 -10.37 8.08 0.63
N LEU A 68 -9.97 7.51 1.76
CA LEU A 68 -10.14 6.10 2.03
C LEU A 68 -11.62 5.71 1.99
N LYS A 69 -12.49 6.46 2.67
CA LYS A 69 -13.93 6.24 2.66
C LYS A 69 -14.53 6.26 1.27
N VAL A 70 -14.26 7.31 0.51
CA VAL A 70 -14.77 7.47 -0.87
C VAL A 70 -14.40 6.27 -1.74
N ASN A 71 -13.17 5.76 -1.59
CA ASN A 71 -12.68 4.67 -2.43
C ASN A 71 -13.07 3.28 -1.92
N MET A 72 -13.23 3.10 -0.60
CA MET A 72 -13.29 1.78 0.03
C MET A 72 -14.66 1.43 0.65
N GLU A 73 -15.56 2.38 0.87
CA GLU A 73 -16.92 2.09 1.36
C GLU A 73 -17.67 1.12 0.43
N GLY A 74 -17.58 1.32 -0.88
CA GLY A 74 -18.16 0.41 -1.87
C GLY A 74 -17.56 -1.00 -1.84
N PRO A 75 -16.23 -1.16 -1.97
CA PRO A 75 -15.55 -2.46 -1.84
C PRO A 75 -15.85 -3.24 -0.57
N TYR A 76 -15.86 -2.59 0.60
CA TYR A 76 -16.16 -3.24 1.88
C TYR A 76 -17.66 -3.49 2.08
N GLY A 77 -18.53 -2.65 1.49
CA GLY A 77 -19.97 -2.80 1.61
C GLY A 77 -20.43 -2.71 3.07
N ALA A 78 -21.15 -3.74 3.54
CA ALA A 78 -21.71 -3.75 4.89
C ALA A 78 -20.64 -3.74 6.01
N GLU A 79 -19.43 -4.22 5.72
CA GLU A 79 -18.32 -4.27 6.69
C GLU A 79 -17.68 -2.89 6.92
N TRP A 80 -17.95 -1.90 6.06
CA TRP A 80 -17.28 -0.60 6.09
C TRP A 80 -17.42 0.11 7.44
N HIS A 81 -18.59 0.07 8.09
CA HIS A 81 -18.79 0.79 9.35
C HIS A 81 -17.92 0.28 10.51
N GLU A 82 -17.57 -0.99 10.51
CA GLU A 82 -16.68 -1.59 11.52
C GLU A 82 -15.22 -1.36 11.13
N GLU A 83 -14.91 -1.58 9.85
CA GLU A 83 -13.58 -1.43 9.27
C GLU A 83 -13.09 0.01 9.28
N GLU A 84 -13.95 1.00 9.03
CA GLU A 84 -13.62 2.44 9.09
C GLU A 84 -12.96 2.76 10.44
N LYS A 85 -13.54 2.31 11.55
CA LYS A 85 -12.98 2.52 12.89
C LYS A 85 -11.63 1.83 13.09
N VAL A 86 -11.42 0.66 12.49
CA VAL A 86 -10.13 -0.04 12.52
C VAL A 86 -9.09 0.77 11.76
N LYS A 87 -9.42 1.19 10.54
CA LYS A 87 -8.55 1.98 9.66
C LYS A 87 -8.16 3.32 10.27
N GLU A 88 -9.09 3.99 10.97
CA GLU A 88 -8.78 5.21 11.72
C GLU A 88 -7.72 4.99 12.80
N ARG A 89 -7.78 3.86 13.53
CA ARG A 89 -6.75 3.53 14.53
C ARG A 89 -5.43 3.15 13.87
N GLU A 90 -5.48 2.35 12.80
CA GLU A 90 -4.30 1.92 12.04
C GLU A 90 -3.54 3.09 11.41
N MET A 91 -4.24 4.18 11.09
CA MET A 91 -3.68 5.36 10.43
C MET A 91 -2.53 5.99 11.22
N VAL A 92 -2.64 6.00 12.55
CA VAL A 92 -1.79 6.78 13.45
C VAL A 92 -0.88 5.93 14.33
N VAL A 93 -0.82 4.61 14.12
CA VAL A 93 0.07 3.75 14.89
C VAL A 93 1.54 4.11 14.65
N GLU A 94 2.38 3.88 15.66
CA GLU A 94 3.80 4.26 15.67
C GLU A 94 4.57 3.83 14.41
N ASN A 95 4.26 2.62 13.95
CA ASN A 95 4.96 1.97 12.85
C ASN A 95 4.36 2.25 11.46
N ALA A 96 3.34 3.12 11.35
CA ALA A 96 2.74 3.50 10.09
C ALA A 96 3.62 4.50 9.33
N LEU A 97 4.06 4.11 8.13
CA LEU A 97 4.82 4.95 7.22
C LEU A 97 3.93 5.35 6.04
N TYR A 98 4.11 6.58 5.57
CA TYR A 98 3.35 7.14 4.45
C TYR A 98 4.26 7.66 3.36
N ILE A 99 3.82 7.47 2.12
CA ILE A 99 4.24 8.26 0.97
C ILE A 99 3.01 9.02 0.47
N PHE A 100 3.10 10.34 0.39
CA PHE A 100 2.09 11.20 -0.21
C PHE A 100 2.55 11.70 -1.57
N ALA A 101 1.62 11.82 -2.52
CA ALA A 101 1.87 12.45 -3.82
C ALA A 101 1.16 13.81 -3.89
N ARG A 102 1.93 14.87 -4.10
CA ARG A 102 1.43 16.24 -4.32
C ARG A 102 1.43 16.60 -5.79
N ALA A 103 0.32 17.09 -6.32
CA ALA A 103 0.25 17.57 -7.69
C ALA A 103 0.96 18.92 -7.85
N ASN A 104 1.93 19.01 -8.76
CA ASN A 104 2.69 20.25 -9.01
C ASN A 104 1.92 21.21 -9.92
N VAL A 105 1.14 20.68 -10.87
CA VAL A 105 0.21 21.40 -11.75
C VAL A 105 -0.90 20.42 -12.12
N LEU A 106 -2.16 20.75 -11.84
CA LEU A 106 -3.28 20.13 -12.54
C LEU A 106 -3.49 20.97 -13.79
N ASP A 107 -3.02 20.48 -14.93
CA ASP A 107 -3.17 21.20 -16.19
C ASP A 107 -4.66 21.22 -16.54
N HIS A 108 -5.30 22.39 -16.40
CA HIS A 108 -6.67 22.63 -16.84
C HIS A 108 -6.68 22.79 -18.37
N HIS A 109 -6.24 21.79 -19.11
CA HIS A 109 -6.42 21.75 -20.56
C HIS A 109 -7.66 20.92 -20.93
N SER A 110 -8.82 21.56 -20.75
CA SER A 110 -9.97 21.45 -21.65
C SER A 110 -10.92 22.63 -21.40
N GLU A 111 -10.60 23.80 -21.95
CA GLU A 111 -11.53 24.96 -21.97
C GLU A 111 -12.68 24.80 -22.98
N ASP A 112 -12.86 23.64 -23.63
CA ASP A 112 -13.86 23.47 -24.69
C ASP A 112 -15.07 22.54 -24.39
N GLU A 113 -15.30 22.12 -23.14
CA GLU A 113 -16.56 21.43 -22.76
C GLU A 113 -17.31 22.11 -21.60
N ALA A 114 -17.08 23.41 -21.40
CA ALA A 114 -17.76 24.21 -20.38
C ALA A 114 -19.15 24.73 -20.83
N ARG A 115 -20.08 23.84 -21.23
CA ARG A 115 -21.52 24.16 -21.32
C ARG A 115 -22.41 22.96 -21.04
N ASN A 116 -22.39 22.47 -19.80
CA ASN A 116 -23.55 22.08 -18.98
C ASN A 116 -23.07 21.12 -17.89
N ASP A 117 -23.04 21.63 -16.65
CA ASP A 117 -23.16 20.92 -15.36
C ASP A 117 -22.41 21.73 -14.29
N ARG A 118 -22.97 22.90 -13.96
CA ARG A 118 -22.43 23.83 -12.95
C ARG A 118 -22.90 23.52 -11.52
N GLU A 119 -23.19 22.25 -11.21
CA GLU A 119 -23.76 21.93 -9.89
C GLU A 119 -23.48 20.49 -9.42
N ASN A 120 -22.23 19.96 -9.50
CA ASN A 120 -21.80 18.86 -8.59
C ASN A 120 -20.31 18.38 -8.61
N SER A 121 -19.30 19.22 -8.85
CA SER A 121 -17.91 18.72 -8.77
C SER A 121 -16.88 19.74 -8.28
N SER A 122 -17.10 20.35 -7.11
CA SER A 122 -16.00 20.91 -6.36
C SER A 122 -15.21 19.76 -5.72
N VAL A 123 -14.19 19.25 -6.42
CA VAL A 123 -13.26 18.25 -5.85
C VAL A 123 -12.52 18.94 -4.71
N SER A 124 -12.83 18.57 -3.47
CA SER A 124 -12.17 19.09 -2.26
C SER A 124 -10.77 18.51 -2.12
N LEU A 125 -9.87 18.85 -3.06
CA LEU A 125 -8.46 18.50 -2.97
C LEU A 125 -7.86 19.14 -1.73
N TRP A 126 -7.17 18.36 -0.89
CA TRP A 126 -6.54 18.89 0.30
C TRP A 126 -5.35 19.76 -0.09
N MET A 127 -5.48 21.08 0.09
CA MET A 127 -4.45 22.04 -0.28
C MET A 127 -3.39 22.28 0.80
N GLY A 128 -3.64 21.95 2.07
CA GLY A 128 -2.63 22.12 3.14
C GLY A 128 -1.84 23.45 3.07
N ALA A 129 -0.54 23.39 3.36
CA ALA A 129 0.39 24.51 3.18
C ALA A 129 1.18 24.43 1.85
N GLY A 130 0.58 23.88 0.78
CA GLY A 130 1.30 23.66 -0.47
C GLY A 130 0.42 23.15 -1.62
N ALA A 131 1.04 22.42 -2.54
CA ALA A 131 0.31 21.83 -3.65
C ALA A 131 -0.57 20.65 -3.15
N PRO A 132 -1.73 20.39 -3.80
CA PRO A 132 -2.71 19.47 -3.26
C PRO A 132 -2.19 18.03 -3.24
N ILE A 133 -2.47 17.30 -2.15
CA ILE A 133 -2.25 15.85 -2.13
C ILE A 133 -3.32 15.19 -2.99
N VAL A 134 -2.89 14.28 -3.85
CA VAL A 134 -3.75 13.54 -4.79
C VAL A 134 -3.63 12.02 -4.67
N ALA A 135 -2.68 11.54 -3.87
CA ALA A 135 -2.57 10.12 -3.54
C ALA A 135 -1.80 9.91 -2.25
N PHE A 136 -2.00 8.76 -1.62
CA PHE A 136 -1.14 8.27 -0.55
C PHE A 136 -0.96 6.75 -0.64
N ALA A 137 0.14 6.26 -0.06
CA ALA A 137 0.35 4.86 0.26
C ALA A 137 0.80 4.74 1.71
N GLN A 138 0.12 3.88 2.47
CA GLN A 138 0.47 3.51 3.85
C GLN A 138 1.09 2.12 3.85
N TYR A 139 2.24 1.99 4.49
CA TYR A 139 2.95 0.72 4.59
C TYR A 139 3.67 0.56 5.92
N ARG A 140 4.05 -0.68 6.22
CA ARG A 140 4.82 -1.05 7.42
C ARG A 140 5.84 -2.13 7.07
N PHE A 141 6.91 -2.21 7.86
CA PHE A 141 7.81 -3.35 7.86
C PHE A 141 7.37 -4.29 8.98
N VAL A 142 7.00 -5.52 8.66
CA VAL A 142 6.45 -6.47 9.64
C VAL A 142 7.03 -7.86 9.44
N MET A 143 6.95 -8.68 10.48
CA MET A 143 7.13 -10.11 10.34
C MET A 143 5.78 -10.71 9.98
N GLU A 144 5.69 -11.38 8.84
CA GLU A 144 4.50 -12.08 8.38
C GLU A 144 4.91 -13.53 8.10
N GLU A 145 4.30 -14.51 8.77
CA GLU A 145 4.68 -15.93 8.63
C GLU A 145 6.19 -16.19 8.76
N GLU A 146 6.82 -15.59 9.79
CA GLU A 146 8.27 -15.66 10.04
C GLU A 146 9.16 -15.09 8.92
N VAL A 147 8.57 -14.35 7.97
CA VAL A 147 9.28 -13.69 6.88
C VAL A 147 9.17 -12.16 7.04
N PRO A 148 10.29 -11.41 6.99
CA PRO A 148 10.25 -9.95 7.00
C PRO A 148 9.70 -9.43 5.67
N VAL A 149 8.59 -8.68 5.74
CA VAL A 149 7.89 -8.13 4.57
C VAL A 149 7.65 -6.64 4.69
N LEU A 150 7.48 -5.98 3.54
CA LEU A 150 6.79 -4.70 3.47
C LEU A 150 5.30 -4.99 3.27
N TYR A 151 4.47 -4.63 4.25
CA TYR A 151 3.02 -4.78 4.16
C TYR A 151 2.39 -3.46 3.73
N VAL A 152 1.67 -3.45 2.60
CA VAL A 152 0.92 -2.30 2.13
C VAL A 152 -0.47 -2.35 2.73
N TYR A 153 -0.76 -1.43 3.63
CA TYR A 153 -2.06 -1.32 4.30
C TYR A 153 -3.05 -0.61 3.39
N GLU A 154 -2.64 0.51 2.79
CA GLU A 154 -3.49 1.32 1.94
C GLU A 154 -2.71 1.89 0.76
N ILE A 155 -3.37 2.00 -0.38
CA ILE A 155 -2.92 2.82 -1.50
C ILE A 155 -4.15 3.45 -2.15
N GLN A 156 -4.26 4.77 -2.03
CA GLN A 156 -5.46 5.50 -2.40
C GLN A 156 -5.09 6.67 -3.29
N LEU A 157 -5.79 6.79 -4.41
CA LEU A 157 -5.58 7.83 -5.41
C LEU A 157 -6.88 8.58 -5.64
N GLU A 158 -6.79 9.89 -5.78
CA GLU A 158 -7.88 10.74 -6.28
C GLU A 158 -8.29 10.31 -7.70
N LYS A 159 -9.59 10.38 -8.00
CA LYS A 159 -10.14 9.94 -9.31
C LYS A 159 -9.43 10.60 -10.49
N ILE A 160 -9.05 11.87 -10.36
CA ILE A 160 -8.40 12.68 -11.40
C ILE A 160 -6.98 12.21 -11.78
N VAL A 161 -6.32 11.42 -10.92
CA VAL A 161 -4.97 10.87 -11.15
C VAL A 161 -4.96 9.34 -11.36
N GLN A 162 -6.13 8.69 -11.28
CA GLN A 162 -6.29 7.26 -11.60
C GLN A 162 -6.15 7.02 -13.11
N GLY A 163 -5.77 5.79 -13.49
CA GLY A 163 -5.58 5.41 -14.90
C GLY A 163 -4.36 6.03 -15.59
N LYS A 164 -3.64 6.95 -14.92
CA LYS A 164 -2.48 7.67 -15.48
C LYS A 164 -1.13 7.04 -15.12
N GLY A 165 -1.12 5.90 -14.43
CA GLY A 165 0.09 5.14 -14.09
C GLY A 165 0.70 5.46 -12.72
N LEU A 166 0.19 6.44 -11.98
CA LEU A 166 0.69 6.81 -10.66
C LEU A 166 0.64 5.65 -9.66
N GLY A 167 -0.46 4.87 -9.62
CA GLY A 167 -0.57 3.72 -8.72
C GLY A 167 0.50 2.66 -8.99
N LYS A 168 0.81 2.39 -10.26
CA LYS A 168 1.90 1.48 -10.65
C LYS A 168 3.25 2.01 -10.18
N PHE A 169 3.48 3.31 -10.35
CA PHE A 169 4.72 3.95 -9.92
C PHE A 169 4.92 3.87 -8.39
N LEU A 170 3.88 4.15 -7.60
CA LEU A 170 3.92 4.02 -6.15
C LEU A 170 4.21 2.58 -5.70
N MET A 171 3.55 1.59 -6.29
CA MET A 171 3.81 0.18 -5.97
C MET A 171 5.24 -0.24 -6.34
N GLN A 172 5.75 0.18 -7.50
CA GLN A 172 7.14 -0.10 -7.89
C GLN A 172 8.15 0.53 -6.93
N LEU A 173 7.87 1.74 -6.44
CA LEU A 173 8.69 2.38 -5.42
C LEU A 173 8.65 1.61 -4.08
N LEU A 174 7.47 1.17 -3.64
CA LEU A 174 7.35 0.33 -2.44
C LEU A 174 8.10 -1.00 -2.59
N GLU A 175 8.06 -1.63 -3.76
CA GLU A 175 8.85 -2.83 -4.07
C GLU A 175 10.37 -2.57 -4.00
N LEU A 176 10.83 -1.37 -4.40
CA LEU A 176 12.24 -0.98 -4.29
C LEU A 176 12.64 -0.71 -2.84
N ILE A 177 11.78 -0.01 -2.08
CA ILE A 177 11.95 0.26 -0.65
C ILE A 177 12.05 -1.06 0.11
N ALA A 178 11.16 -2.03 -0.16
CA ALA A 178 11.18 -3.36 0.44
C ALA A 178 12.55 -4.04 0.24
N ARG A 179 13.00 -4.16 -1.01
CA ARG A 179 14.29 -4.81 -1.35
C ARG A 179 15.48 -4.09 -0.70
N LYS A 180 15.51 -2.75 -0.76
CA LYS A 180 16.59 -1.95 -0.18
C LYS A 180 16.72 -2.13 1.34
N ASN A 181 15.61 -2.42 2.02
CA ASN A 181 15.56 -2.63 3.45
C ASN A 181 15.61 -4.12 3.85
N ASN A 182 15.97 -5.01 2.91
CA ASN A 182 16.09 -6.46 3.11
C ASN A 182 14.78 -7.14 3.53
N MET A 183 13.65 -6.62 3.06
CA MET A 183 12.39 -7.37 3.10
C MET A 183 12.38 -8.39 1.97
N MET A 184 11.87 -9.57 2.26
CA MET A 184 11.89 -10.72 1.35
C MET A 184 10.66 -10.78 0.46
N ALA A 185 9.58 -10.08 0.84
CA ALA A 185 8.38 -9.94 0.02
C ALA A 185 7.68 -8.60 0.27
N ILE A 186 6.72 -8.29 -0.60
CA ILE A 186 5.69 -7.28 -0.39
C ILE A 186 4.33 -7.98 -0.33
N VAL A 187 3.52 -7.63 0.67
CA VAL A 187 2.22 -8.27 0.95
C VAL A 187 1.15 -7.17 1.07
N LEU A 188 -0.08 -7.48 0.65
CA LEU A 188 -1.24 -6.60 0.83
C LEU A 188 -2.53 -7.40 0.89
N THR A 189 -3.58 -6.82 1.47
CA THR A 189 -4.93 -7.39 1.48
C THR A 189 -5.82 -6.62 0.52
N ILE A 190 -6.70 -7.34 -0.19
CA ILE A 190 -7.64 -6.75 -1.13
C ILE A 190 -9.04 -7.35 -0.97
N GLN A 191 -10.05 -6.47 -0.97
CA GLN A 191 -11.45 -6.88 -1.04
C GLN A 191 -11.77 -7.51 -2.39
N LYS A 192 -12.35 -8.72 -2.41
CA LYS A 192 -12.74 -9.47 -3.62
C LYS A 192 -13.69 -8.66 -4.51
N ARG A 193 -14.56 -7.84 -3.91
CA ARG A 193 -15.46 -6.92 -4.62
C ARG A 193 -14.72 -5.80 -5.36
N ASN A 194 -13.48 -5.47 -4.96
CA ASN A 194 -12.64 -4.50 -5.66
C ASN A 194 -11.97 -5.12 -6.89
N VAL A 195 -12.78 -5.51 -7.88
CA VAL A 195 -12.32 -6.22 -9.09
C VAL A 195 -11.32 -5.38 -9.89
N ALA A 196 -11.45 -4.04 -9.87
CA ALA A 196 -10.52 -3.13 -10.53
C ALA A 196 -9.12 -3.20 -9.90
N ALA A 197 -9.03 -3.09 -8.57
CA ALA A 197 -7.76 -3.24 -7.86
C ALA A 197 -7.20 -4.67 -8.00
N MET A 198 -8.06 -5.70 -8.01
CA MET A 198 -7.63 -7.09 -8.18
C MET A 198 -6.90 -7.25 -9.52
N ARG A 199 -7.50 -6.79 -10.62
CA ARG A 199 -6.85 -6.82 -11.95
C ARG A 199 -5.60 -5.94 -12.01
N PHE A 200 -5.58 -4.82 -11.30
CA PHE A 200 -4.40 -3.98 -11.22
C PHE A 200 -3.22 -4.74 -10.60
N TYR A 201 -3.42 -5.38 -9.44
CA TYR A 201 -2.35 -6.14 -8.79
C TYR A 201 -1.96 -7.40 -9.56
N THR A 202 -2.94 -8.23 -9.97
CA THR A 202 -2.65 -9.53 -10.60
C THR A 202 -2.19 -9.38 -12.05
N ASN A 203 -2.93 -8.63 -12.87
CA ASN A 203 -2.66 -8.58 -14.32
C ASN A 203 -1.64 -7.51 -14.69
N LYS A 204 -1.58 -6.38 -13.98
CA LYS A 204 -0.67 -5.27 -14.34
C LYS A 204 0.62 -5.27 -13.54
N LEU A 205 0.58 -5.72 -12.30
CA LEU A 205 1.74 -5.77 -11.41
C LEU A 205 2.26 -7.19 -11.15
N SER A 206 1.57 -8.23 -11.63
CA SER A 206 1.99 -9.63 -11.47
C SER A 206 2.12 -10.08 -10.00
N TYR A 207 1.26 -9.56 -9.13
CA TYR A 207 1.07 -10.11 -7.79
C TYR A 207 0.29 -11.42 -7.87
N LYS A 208 0.55 -12.32 -6.93
CA LYS A 208 -0.13 -13.61 -6.82
C LYS A 208 -1.05 -13.62 -5.61
N ILE A 209 -2.12 -14.42 -5.68
CA ILE A 209 -2.87 -14.79 -4.47
C ILE A 209 -1.94 -15.62 -3.61
N SER A 210 -1.69 -15.14 -2.40
CA SER A 210 -0.77 -15.74 -1.45
C SER A 210 -1.29 -17.12 -0.99
N SER A 211 -0.39 -18.06 -0.73
CA SER A 211 -0.69 -19.36 -0.11
C SER A 211 -1.38 -19.22 1.26
N ILE A 212 -1.11 -18.13 1.99
CA ILE A 212 -1.78 -17.80 3.25
C ILE A 212 -3.11 -17.06 3.09
N SER A 213 -3.54 -16.80 1.85
CA SER A 213 -4.84 -16.18 1.61
C SER A 213 -5.96 -17.12 2.07
N PRO A 214 -7.09 -16.61 2.60
CA PRO A 214 -8.19 -17.45 3.08
C PRO A 214 -8.68 -18.47 2.02
N SER A 215 -8.67 -18.09 0.73
CA SER A 215 -9.04 -18.97 -0.39
C SER A 215 -8.05 -20.12 -0.66
N ARG A 216 -6.86 -20.09 -0.07
CA ARG A 216 -5.80 -21.08 -0.22
C ARG A 216 -5.61 -21.94 1.02
N VAL A 217 -5.81 -21.40 2.22
CA VAL A 217 -5.60 -22.11 3.49
C VAL A 217 -6.70 -23.13 3.76
N ASN A 218 -7.96 -22.71 3.80
CA ASN A 218 -9.10 -23.62 3.99
C ASN A 218 -10.35 -23.11 3.23
N PRO A 219 -10.50 -23.46 1.94
CA PRO A 219 -11.56 -22.90 1.10
C PRO A 219 -12.99 -23.19 1.60
N LEU A 220 -13.19 -24.27 2.35
CA LEU A 220 -14.51 -24.64 2.88
C LEU A 220 -14.89 -23.82 4.11
N GLU A 221 -13.91 -23.54 4.98
CA GLU A 221 -14.12 -22.76 6.20
C GLU A 221 -14.17 -21.25 5.90
N TYR A 222 -13.41 -20.80 4.90
CA TYR A 222 -13.30 -19.38 4.54
C TYR A 222 -14.04 -19.03 3.23
N ALA A 223 -15.05 -19.82 2.85
CA ALA A 223 -15.83 -19.60 1.63
C ALA A 223 -16.45 -18.19 1.58
N ASP A 224 -16.93 -17.71 2.72
CA ASP A 224 -17.58 -16.39 2.87
C ASP A 224 -16.59 -15.24 3.09
N CYS A 225 -15.28 -15.52 3.17
CA CYS A 225 -14.29 -14.48 3.37
C CYS A 225 -14.28 -13.51 2.18
N THR A 226 -14.39 -12.21 2.47
CA THR A 226 -14.61 -11.16 1.47
C THR A 226 -13.32 -10.59 0.88
N TYR A 227 -12.16 -11.01 1.38
CA TYR A 227 -10.85 -10.52 0.94
C TYR A 227 -9.90 -11.64 0.48
N GLU A 228 -8.81 -11.23 -0.15
CA GLU A 228 -7.66 -12.06 -0.50
C GLU A 228 -6.37 -11.38 -0.02
N ILE A 229 -5.37 -12.17 0.32
CA ILE A 229 -4.00 -11.70 0.56
C ILE A 229 -3.21 -11.90 -0.73
N LEU A 230 -2.57 -10.83 -1.21
CA LEU A 230 -1.70 -10.87 -2.38
C LEU A 230 -0.24 -10.69 -1.96
N CYS A 231 0.66 -11.35 -2.68
CA CYS A 231 2.09 -11.26 -2.44
C CYS A 231 2.88 -11.07 -3.74
N LYS A 232 4.08 -10.53 -3.60
CA LYS A 232 5.17 -10.67 -4.57
C LYS A 232 6.47 -10.89 -3.82
N THR A 233 7.14 -12.00 -4.11
CA THR A 233 8.36 -12.40 -3.39
C THR A 233 9.63 -12.02 -4.15
N PHE A 234 10.70 -11.77 -3.40
CA PHE A 234 12.03 -11.42 -3.91
C PHE A 234 13.10 -12.43 -3.47
N ASP A 235 12.73 -13.38 -2.62
CA ASP A 235 13.59 -14.38 -2.00
C ASP A 235 12.96 -15.78 -2.10
N SER A 236 13.77 -16.81 -2.24
CA SER A 236 13.32 -18.20 -2.35
C SER A 236 12.57 -18.72 -1.13
N GLN A 237 12.97 -18.33 0.08
CA GLN A 237 12.29 -18.72 1.31
C GLN A 237 10.92 -18.03 1.41
N ALA A 238 10.84 -16.73 1.08
CA ALA A 238 9.55 -16.05 1.02
C ALA A 238 8.62 -16.66 -0.03
N LYS A 239 9.17 -17.12 -1.15
CA LYS A 239 8.40 -17.84 -2.17
C LYS A 239 7.78 -19.14 -1.62
N LEU A 240 8.55 -19.93 -0.89
CA LEU A 240 8.04 -21.15 -0.25
C LEU A 240 6.90 -20.85 0.73
N VAL A 241 6.99 -19.72 1.45
CA VAL A 241 5.98 -19.34 2.45
C VAL A 241 4.74 -18.75 1.81
N PHE A 242 4.87 -17.87 0.81
CA PHE A 242 3.75 -17.05 0.31
C PHE A 242 3.24 -17.44 -1.10
N GLU A 243 4.01 -18.14 -1.92
CA GLU A 243 3.59 -18.46 -3.30
C GLU A 243 3.34 -19.95 -3.51
N ASP A 244 4.13 -20.79 -2.87
CA ASP A 244 4.01 -22.23 -2.99
C ASP A 244 2.99 -22.73 -1.95
N ALA A 245 2.09 -23.62 -2.37
CA ALA A 245 1.18 -24.25 -1.43
C ALA A 245 1.98 -25.18 -0.51
N ILE A 246 1.66 -25.19 0.78
CA ILE A 246 2.02 -26.34 1.60
C ILE A 246 1.11 -27.46 1.11
N ASP A 247 1.61 -28.31 0.21
CA ASP A 247 0.95 -29.57 -0.09
C ASP A 247 0.89 -30.35 1.23
N GLY A 248 -0.30 -30.39 1.84
CA GLY A 248 -0.60 -31.16 3.04
C GLY A 248 -0.69 -32.65 2.76
#